data_AF-A0A849E7L7-F1
#
_entry.id   AF-A0A849E7L7-F1
#
_cell.length_a   1.000
_cell.length_b   1.000
_cell.length_c   1.000
_cell.angle_alpha   90.00
_cell.angle_beta   90.00
_cell.angle_gamma   90.00
#
_symmetry.space_group_name_H-M   'P 1'
#
loop_
_entity.id
_entity.type
_entity.pdbx_description
1 polymer ?
#
loop_
_entity_poly.entity_id
_entity_poly.type
_entity_poly.pdbx_seq_one_letter_code
_entity_poly.pdbx_strand_id
1 'polypeptide(L)' 'CRYGGCITCAGRLVSGSVRQPKGTALNKRQSQDGYILMCVAQPKEDCVVEVGVETHTNLYRNPFLGPLK' A
#
# COMPACT_ATOMS: atom_id res chain seq x y z
N CYS A 1 3.54 -12.54 -2.36
CA CYS A 1 4.87 -12.82 -2.94
C CYS A 1 6.04 -12.67 -1.94
N ARG A 2 5.93 -11.86 -0.88
CA ARG A 2 6.97 -11.64 0.15
C ARG A 2 8.27 -10.97 -0.33
N TYR A 3 8.30 -10.43 -1.54
CA TYR A 3 9.45 -9.66 -2.05
C TYR A 3 9.06 -8.26 -2.58
N GLY A 4 7.84 -7.79 -2.31
CA GLY A 4 7.39 -6.45 -2.72
C GLY A 4 6.85 -6.33 -4.16
N GLY A 5 6.67 -7.45 -4.87
CA GLY A 5 6.16 -7.49 -6.26
C GLY A 5 4.66 -7.78 -6.44
N CYS A 6 3.88 -7.83 -5.36
CA CYS A 6 2.42 -7.93 -5.43
C CYS A 6 1.77 -7.07 -4.34
N ILE A 7 0.46 -6.84 -4.43
CA ILE A 7 -0.28 -6.00 -3.47
C ILE A 7 -0.98 -6.78 -2.35
N THR A 8 -0.85 -8.11 -2.28
CA THR A 8 -1.56 -8.95 -1.27
C THR A 8 -1.26 -8.57 0.18
N CYS A 9 -0.08 -8.02 0.47
CA CYS A 9 0.29 -7.57 1.82
C CYS A 9 0.19 -6.05 1.98
N ALA A 10 -0.58 -5.39 1.12
CA ALA A 10 -0.71 -3.94 1.20
C ALA A 10 -1.53 -3.54 2.43
N GLY A 11 -1.11 -2.45 3.06
CA GLY A 11 -1.84 -1.76 4.12
C GLY A 11 -1.76 -0.25 3.89
N ARG A 12 -2.63 0.52 4.54
CA ARG A 12 -2.60 1.99 4.49
C ARG A 12 -1.98 2.52 5.78
N LEU A 13 -0.90 3.27 5.65
CA LEU A 13 -0.22 3.93 6.76
C LEU A 13 -1.05 5.13 7.21
N VAL A 14 -1.60 5.06 8.42
CA VAL A 14 -2.41 6.12 9.05
C VAL A 14 -1.51 7.12 9.77
N SER A 15 -0.48 6.62 10.46
CA SER A 15 0.53 7.44 11.13
C SER A 15 1.88 6.74 11.17
N GLY A 16 2.94 7.53 11.38
CA GLY A 16 4.33 7.07 11.39
C GLY A 16 4.98 7.10 10.01
N SER A 17 6.14 6.47 9.90
CA SER A 17 6.90 6.42 8.67
C SER A 17 7.63 5.09 8.50
N VAL A 18 7.72 4.65 7.24
CA VAL A 18 8.37 3.40 6.87
C VAL A 18 9.35 3.60 5.72
N ARG A 19 10.35 2.72 5.65
CA ARG A 19 11.29 2.59 4.53
C ARG A 19 11.00 1.27 3.79
N GLN A 20 10.73 1.32 2.49
CA GLN A 20 10.38 0.13 1.69
C GLN A 20 11.10 0.08 0.31
N PRO A 21 12.44 0.01 0.25
CA PRO A 21 13.20 0.16 -0.99
C PRO A 21 13.02 -1.01 -1.98
N LYS A 22 12.50 -2.15 -1.51
CA LYS A 22 12.21 -3.35 -2.32
C LYS A 22 10.77 -3.38 -2.86
N GLY A 23 9.94 -2.39 -2.50
CA GLY A 23 8.55 -2.33 -2.95
C GLY A 23 8.45 -1.86 -4.39
N THR A 24 7.94 -2.72 -5.28
CA THR A 24 7.77 -2.41 -6.71
C THR A 24 6.32 -2.47 -7.17
N ALA A 25 5.43 -3.08 -6.38
CA ALA A 25 4.04 -3.29 -6.75
C ALA A 25 3.17 -2.02 -6.70
N LEU A 26 3.56 -1.02 -5.91
CA LEU A 26 2.79 0.21 -5.74
C LEU A 26 3.27 1.28 -6.72
N ASN A 27 2.33 1.96 -7.36
CA ASN A 27 2.64 3.14 -8.17
C ASN A 27 2.79 4.40 -7.28
N LYS A 28 3.20 5.53 -7.90
CA LYS A 28 3.42 6.79 -7.18
C LYS A 28 2.18 7.29 -6.45
N ARG A 29 1.01 7.22 -7.10
CA ARG A 29 -0.26 7.65 -6.50
C ARG A 29 -0.60 6.82 -5.26
N GLN A 30 -0.55 5.50 -5.37
CA GLN A 30 -0.83 4.61 -4.24
C GLN A 30 0.15 4.84 -3.08
N SER A 31 1.44 5.07 -3.39
CA SER A 31 2.42 5.40 -2.35
C SER A 31 2.13 6.75 -1.68
N GLN A 32 1.67 7.75 -2.45
CA GLN A 32 1.25 9.06 -1.94
C GLN A 32 -0.04 8.99 -1.12
N ASP A 33 -0.97 8.10 -1.48
CA ASP A 33 -2.20 7.81 -0.74
C ASP A 33 -1.93 7.02 0.57
N GLY A 34 -0.67 6.78 0.90
CA GLY A 34 -0.22 6.15 2.15
C GLY A 34 -0.15 4.63 2.10
N TYR A 35 -0.28 4.00 0.93
CA TYR A 35 -0.15 2.54 0.86
C TYR A 35 1.29 2.07 0.98
N ILE A 36 1.48 0.99 1.74
CA ILE A 36 2.77 0.36 2.00
C ILE A 36 2.69 -1.14 1.79
N LEU A 37 3.82 -1.78 1.45
CA LEU A 37 3.92 -3.23 1.33
C LEU A 37 4.54 -3.82 2.59
N MET A 38 3.71 -4.32 3.50
CA MET A 38 4.14 -4.76 4.83
C MET A 38 5.22 -5.84 4.81
N CYS A 39 5.29 -6.67 3.76
CA CYS A 39 6.33 -7.72 3.66
C CYS A 39 7.76 -7.19 3.46
N VAL A 40 7.92 -5.92 3.05
CA VAL A 40 9.23 -5.29 2.80
C VAL A 40 9.36 -3.89 3.43
N ALA A 41 8.33 -3.44 4.16
CA ALA A 41 8.34 -2.17 4.87
C ALA A 41 9.06 -2.31 6.21
N GLN A 42 9.99 -1.40 6.48
CA GLN A 42 10.72 -1.29 7.74
C GLN A 42 10.27 -0.02 8.45
N PRO A 43 9.66 -0.09 9.65
CA PRO A 43 9.25 1.09 10.39
C PRO A 43 10.47 1.91 10.81
N LYS A 44 10.34 3.24 10.76
CA LYS A 44 11.33 4.19 11.30
C LYS A 44 10.92 4.75 12.65
N GLU A 45 9.64 4.64 12.98
CA GLU A 45 8.99 5.12 14.20
C GLU A 45 7.71 4.31 14.43
N ASP A 46 6.97 4.64 15.48
CA ASP A 46 5.68 4.02 15.76
C ASP A 46 4.70 4.25 14.62
N CYS A 47 4.14 3.16 14.09
CA CYS A 47 3.27 3.18 12.92
C CYS A 47 1.89 2.64 13.27
N VAL A 48 0.85 3.30 12.76
CA VAL A 48 -0.52 2.76 12.72
C VAL A 48 -0.86 2.43 11.29
N VAL A 49 -1.27 1.18 11.04
CA VAL A 49 -1.56 0.67 9.70
C VAL A 49 -2.97 0.10 9.67
N GLU A 50 -3.78 0.60 8.75
CA GLU A 50 -5.06 0.00 8.40
C GLU A 50 -4.85 -1.19 7.46
N VAL A 51 -5.53 -2.29 7.77
CA VAL A 51 -5.50 -3.54 7.00
C VAL A 51 -6.91 -4.06 6.80
N GLY A 52 -7.10 -4.86 5.75
CA GLY A 52 -8.37 -5.53 5.48
C GLY A 52 -8.88 -5.31 4.06
N VAL A 53 -10.12 -5.76 3.85
CA VAL A 53 -10.79 -5.73 2.55
C VAL A 53 -11.01 -4.30 2.09
N GLU A 54 -11.47 -3.42 2.98
CA GLU A 54 -11.74 -2.01 2.67
C GLU A 54 -10.49 -1.29 2.17
N THR A 55 -9.33 -1.56 2.79
CA THR A 55 -8.04 -1.04 2.35
C THR A 55 -7.70 -1.51 0.93
N HIS A 56 -7.95 -2.79 0.60
CA HIS A 56 -7.68 -3.33 -0.73
C HIS A 56 -8.65 -2.82 -1.79
N THR A 57 -9.92 -2.62 -1.45
CA THR A 57 -10.93 -2.01 -2.33
C THR A 57 -10.52 -0.60 -2.74
N ASN A 58 -9.95 0.17 -1.83
CA ASN A 58 -9.48 1.53 -2.11
C ASN A 58 -8.11 1.57 -2.83
N LEU A 59 -7.30 0.53 -2.66
CA LEU A 59 -5.97 0.41 -3.32
C LEU A 59 -6.09 0.07 -4.80
N TYR A 60 -6.96 -0.87 -5.13
CA TYR A 60 -7.18 -1.34 -6.49
C TYR A 60 -8.52 -0.81 -7.00
N ARG A 61 -8.45 0.12 -7.94
CA ARG A 61 -9.64 0.58 -8.66
C ARG A 61 -9.87 -0.30 -9.86
N ASN A 62 -11.03 -0.94 -9.92
CA ASN A 62 -11.44 -1.71 -11.08
C ASN A 62 -11.61 -0.75 -12.29
N PRO A 63 -10.83 -0.93 -13.38
CA PRO A 63 -10.86 -0.05 -14.54
C PRO A 63 -12.17 -0.14 -15.35
N PHE A 64 -13.01 -1.13 -15.09
CA PHE A 64 -14.32 -1.31 -15.74
C PHE A 64 -15.46 -0.56 -15.04
N LEU A 65 -15.23 0.02 -13.85
CA LEU A 65 -16.25 0.77 -13.08
C LEU A 65 -16.44 2.23 -13.56
N GLY A 66 -15.92 2.59 -14.73
CA GLY A 66 -16.07 3.90 -15.36
C GLY A 66 -14.79 4.74 -15.38
N PRO A 67 -14.77 5.85 -16.16
CA PRO A 67 -13.56 6.63 -16.39
C PRO A 67 -13.01 7.29 -15.12
N LEU A 68 -11.69 7.47 -15.09
CA LEU A 68 -10.99 8.23 -14.06
C LEU A 68 -11.46 9.70 -14.16
N LYS A 69 -12.22 10.17 -13.17
CA LYS A 69 -12.35 11.61 -12.90
C LYS A 69 -11.05 12.14 -12.30
#